data_AF-A0A919VGT2-F1
#
_entry.id   AF-A0A919VGT2-F1
#
_cell.length_a   1.000
_cell.length_b   1.000
_cell.length_c   1.000
_cell.angle_alpha   90.00
_cell.angle_beta   90.00
_cell.angle_gamma   90.00
#
_symmetry.space_group_name_H-M   'P 1'
#
loop_
_entity.id
_entity.type
_entity.pdbx_description
1 polymer ?
#
loop_
_entity_poly.entity_id
_entity_poly.type
_entity_poly.pdbx_seq_one_letter_code
_entity_poly.pdbx_strand_id
1 'polypeptide(L)'
;MAFCAAVAALLLIGVALTQFGARPAPSAGRHELPPPAAPALPPPVATPVPAAGTRSSAPEPARSAPRPPATTTVAARRERPPAAAVGTSVTTRKPSREAAQTPAVTLRAGAAVSLELADAPGYRIRHRDFRGRADRIGPDSSALDRADARFVVRPGLADSGCVSFEASNYPGRFLRHRDFRIRLDSADRTRLFDRDATFCPETRSRAGVVALRSHNYPDRFLTEDRSLLGLTPATTGTATQFVVRPPL
;
A
#
# COMPACT_ATOMS: atom_id res chain seq x y z
N MET A 1 31.36 51.66 56.83
CA MET A 1 32.16 50.46 56.48
C MET A 1 32.36 49.68 57.77
N ALA A 2 31.56 48.63 57.96
CA ALA A 2 31.42 47.88 59.21
C ALA A 2 31.79 46.42 58.91
N PHE A 3 32.80 45.90 59.61
CA PHE A 3 33.13 44.48 59.66
C PHE A 3 33.69 44.17 61.05
N CYS A 4 33.43 42.93 61.51
CA CYS A 4 33.90 42.31 62.75
C CYS A 4 33.05 42.48 64.01
N ALA A 5 31.88 41.84 64.05
CA ALA A 5 31.31 41.27 65.28
C ALA A 5 30.16 40.28 64.97
N ALA A 6 30.44 39.01 64.70
CA ALA A 6 29.43 37.92 64.82
C ALA A 6 30.01 36.49 64.75
N VAL A 7 31.27 36.27 65.14
CA VAL A 7 31.86 34.91 65.23
C VAL A 7 31.94 34.51 66.72
N ALA A 8 30.80 34.37 67.41
CA ALA A 8 30.77 33.87 68.79
C ALA A 8 29.35 33.58 69.34
N ALA A 9 28.41 33.06 68.54
CA ALA A 9 27.08 32.74 69.08
C ALA A 9 26.40 31.57 68.35
N LEU A 10 27.01 30.38 68.35
CA LEU A 10 26.31 29.13 68.01
C LEU A 10 27.06 27.87 68.51
N LEU A 11 27.61 27.96 69.73
CA LEU A 11 27.83 26.81 70.59
C LEU A 11 26.70 26.84 71.62
N LEU A 12 25.61 26.09 71.41
CA LEU A 12 24.74 25.62 72.50
C LEU A 12 23.61 24.64 72.12
N ILE A 13 23.54 24.04 70.92
CA ILE A 13 22.56 22.95 70.63
C ILE A 13 23.15 21.91 69.67
N GLY A 14 24.32 21.36 70.02
CA GLY A 14 25.08 20.47 69.13
C GLY A 14 25.35 19.07 69.67
N VAL A 15 24.76 18.65 70.79
CA VAL A 15 24.91 17.28 71.30
C VAL A 15 23.69 16.91 72.14
N ALA A 16 22.66 16.35 71.52
CA ALA A 16 21.72 15.42 72.17
C ALA A 16 20.79 14.78 71.13
N LEU A 17 20.60 13.46 71.26
CA LEU A 17 19.58 12.62 70.61
C LEU A 17 19.99 12.08 69.22
N THR A 18 20.89 11.08 69.16
CA THR A 18 20.56 9.65 69.18
C THR A 18 19.35 9.25 68.32
N GLN A 19 19.64 8.41 67.32
CA GLN A 19 18.80 7.28 66.90
C GLN A 19 17.43 7.64 66.31
N PHE A 20 17.39 8.00 65.02
CA PHE A 20 16.19 7.74 64.21
C PHE A 20 16.57 6.78 63.08
N GLY A 21 16.32 5.50 63.35
CA GLY A 21 16.47 4.42 62.41
C GLY A 21 15.66 4.67 61.14
N ALA A 22 16.27 4.29 60.02
CA ALA A 22 15.60 4.16 58.74
C ALA A 22 14.36 3.27 58.91
N ARG A 23 13.17 3.83 58.65
CA ARG A 23 11.95 3.05 58.50
C ARG A 23 12.09 2.19 57.23
N PRO A 24 11.97 0.86 57.29
CA PRO A 24 11.79 0.07 56.08
C PRO A 24 10.42 0.38 55.48
N ALA A 25 10.37 0.62 54.18
CA ALA A 25 9.13 0.78 53.43
C ALA A 25 8.28 -0.50 53.51
N PRO A 26 6.95 -0.40 53.55
CA PRO A 26 6.09 -1.58 53.49
C PRO A 26 6.24 -2.26 52.13
N SER A 27 6.61 -3.54 52.16
CA SER A 27 6.56 -4.43 51.00
C SER A 27 5.11 -4.56 50.55
N ALA A 28 4.74 -3.83 49.50
CA ALA A 28 3.51 -4.06 48.78
C ALA A 28 3.52 -5.51 48.27
N GLY A 29 2.60 -6.31 48.80
CA GLY A 29 2.38 -7.68 48.37
C GLY A 29 2.17 -7.71 46.86
N ARG A 30 2.94 -8.54 46.17
CA ARG A 30 2.67 -8.88 44.78
C ARG A 30 1.37 -9.66 44.76
N HIS A 31 0.26 -8.99 44.43
CA HIS A 31 -0.87 -9.69 43.86
C HIS A 31 -0.42 -10.19 42.49
N GLU A 32 -0.01 -11.45 42.44
CA GLU A 32 0.22 -12.16 41.20
C GLU A 32 -1.11 -12.24 40.44
N LEU A 33 -1.20 -11.50 39.33
CA LEU A 33 -2.32 -11.60 38.41
C LEU A 33 -2.40 -13.05 37.91
N PRO A 34 -3.59 -13.70 37.95
CA PRO A 34 -3.73 -15.02 37.35
C PRO A 34 -3.35 -14.94 35.85
N PRO A 35 -2.67 -15.95 35.30
CA PRO A 35 -2.28 -15.93 33.90
C PRO A 35 -3.52 -15.83 33.02
N PRO A 36 -3.46 -15.09 31.89
CA PRO A 36 -4.58 -15.01 30.96
C PRO A 36 -4.91 -16.42 30.46
N ALA A 37 -6.19 -16.81 30.57
CA ALA A 37 -6.67 -18.05 29.98
C ALA A 37 -6.34 -18.07 28.49
N ALA A 38 -5.55 -19.04 28.05
CA ALA A 38 -5.25 -19.24 26.64
C ALA A 38 -6.57 -19.50 25.89
N PRO A 39 -6.79 -18.90 24.71
CA PRO A 39 -7.95 -19.25 23.89
C PRO A 39 -7.84 -20.73 23.51
N ALA A 40 -8.91 -21.49 23.77
CA ALA A 40 -9.01 -22.89 23.36
C ALA A 40 -8.81 -22.99 21.84
N LEU A 41 -7.82 -23.77 21.43
CA LEU A 41 -7.61 -24.09 20.02
C LEU A 41 -8.84 -24.84 19.49
N PRO A 42 -9.38 -24.49 18.31
CA PRO A 42 -10.41 -25.31 17.67
C PRO A 42 -9.85 -26.71 17.34
N PRO A 43 -10.67 -27.76 17.39
CA PRO A 43 -10.22 -29.10 17.00
C PRO A 43 -9.77 -29.10 15.52
N PRO A 44 -8.76 -29.91 15.15
CA PRO A 44 -8.34 -30.02 13.76
C PRO A 44 -9.49 -30.59 12.92
N VAL A 45 -9.89 -29.85 11.89
CA VAL A 45 -10.83 -30.36 10.88
C VAL A 45 -10.10 -31.48 10.13
N ALA A 46 -10.64 -32.70 10.22
CA ALA A 46 -10.17 -33.84 9.45
C ALA A 46 -10.26 -33.54 7.96
N THR A 47 -9.12 -33.57 7.26
CA THR A 47 -9.07 -33.57 5.81
C THR A 47 -9.64 -34.90 5.29
N PRO A 48 -10.59 -34.90 4.35
CA PRO A 48 -10.97 -36.13 3.68
C PRO A 48 -9.82 -36.56 2.75
N VAL A 49 -9.29 -37.74 3.04
CA VAL A 49 -8.38 -38.48 2.15
C VAL A 49 -9.16 -38.82 0.87
N PRO A 50 -8.72 -38.40 -0.33
CA PRO A 50 -9.30 -38.95 -1.56
C PRO A 50 -8.81 -40.39 -1.72
N ALA A 51 -9.75 -41.33 -1.63
CA ALA A 51 -9.53 -42.73 -1.92
C ALA A 51 -9.02 -42.90 -3.36
N ALA A 52 -7.97 -43.71 -3.49
CA ALA A 52 -7.47 -44.21 -4.76
C ALA A 52 -8.59 -45.00 -5.49
N GLY A 53 -8.96 -44.54 -6.68
CA GLY A 53 -9.93 -45.19 -7.57
C GLY A 53 -9.29 -45.43 -8.94
N THR A 54 -8.77 -46.65 -9.09
CA THR A 54 -8.72 -47.53 -10.27
C THR A 54 -8.55 -46.98 -11.68
N ARG A 55 -7.53 -47.53 -12.34
CA ARG A 55 -7.12 -47.43 -13.75
C ARG A 55 -8.25 -47.80 -14.73
N SER A 56 -8.35 -47.07 -15.84
CA SER A 56 -8.88 -47.57 -17.13
C SER A 56 -8.37 -46.66 -18.26
N SER A 57 -7.28 -47.03 -18.93
CA SER A 57 -7.27 -47.68 -20.26
C SER A 57 -7.52 -46.71 -21.42
N ALA A 58 -6.43 -46.38 -22.13
CA ALA A 58 -6.41 -45.76 -23.46
C ALA A 58 -7.04 -46.68 -24.53
N PRO A 59 -7.34 -46.16 -25.73
CA PRO A 59 -6.38 -46.39 -26.81
C PRO A 59 -6.16 -45.19 -27.75
N GLU A 60 -4.91 -45.12 -28.24
CA GLU A 60 -4.45 -44.34 -29.40
C GLU A 60 -4.92 -45.03 -30.70
N PRO A 61 -5.04 -44.30 -31.84
CA PRO A 61 -4.15 -44.69 -32.93
C PRO A 61 -3.61 -43.53 -33.81
N ALA A 62 -2.32 -43.71 -34.14
CA ALA A 62 -1.69 -43.63 -35.46
C ALA A 62 -1.65 -42.30 -36.26
N ARG A 63 -0.44 -41.73 -36.29
CA ARG A 63 0.39 -41.35 -37.47
C ARG A 63 -0.34 -41.05 -38.80
N SER A 64 -0.08 -39.85 -39.35
CA SER A 64 0.63 -39.66 -40.64
C SER A 64 0.85 -38.17 -40.98
N ALA A 65 2.09 -37.81 -41.31
CA ALA A 65 2.47 -36.63 -42.08
C ALA A 65 2.18 -36.88 -43.59
N PRO A 66 2.20 -35.93 -44.55
CA PRO A 66 3.37 -35.07 -44.84
C PRO A 66 3.08 -33.64 -45.34
N ARG A 67 4.17 -32.87 -45.43
CA ARG A 67 4.33 -31.53 -46.02
C ARG A 67 4.60 -31.62 -47.53
N PRO A 68 4.20 -30.62 -48.34
CA PRO A 68 4.91 -30.29 -49.57
C PRO A 68 5.29 -28.79 -49.69
N PRO A 69 6.09 -28.39 -50.71
CA PRO A 69 7.13 -27.36 -50.60
C PRO A 69 6.79 -26.00 -51.24
N ALA A 70 7.71 -25.06 -51.03
CA ALA A 70 7.77 -23.75 -51.66
C ALA A 70 8.07 -23.82 -53.17
N THR A 71 7.55 -22.87 -53.96
CA THR A 71 8.17 -22.44 -55.23
C THR A 71 7.83 -20.98 -55.55
N THR A 72 8.89 -20.30 -55.99
CA THR A 72 9.12 -18.93 -56.50
C THR A 72 8.32 -18.58 -57.76
N THR A 73 8.15 -17.27 -58.06
CA THR A 73 8.34 -16.57 -59.39
C THR A 73 7.71 -15.16 -59.30
N VAL A 74 8.47 -14.07 -59.10
CA VAL A 74 9.03 -13.12 -60.10
C VAL A 74 8.01 -12.52 -61.10
N ALA A 75 7.72 -11.22 -60.96
CA ALA A 75 7.51 -10.32 -62.11
C ALA A 75 7.66 -8.85 -61.67
N ALA A 76 8.70 -8.19 -62.17
CA ALA A 76 8.85 -6.74 -62.22
C ALA A 76 8.48 -6.27 -63.63
N ARG A 77 7.94 -5.03 -63.79
CA ARG A 77 8.54 -3.95 -64.62
C ARG A 77 7.56 -2.80 -64.94
N ARG A 78 7.97 -1.61 -64.47
CA ARG A 78 7.93 -0.23 -65.02
C ARG A 78 6.75 0.28 -65.87
N GLU A 79 6.34 1.52 -65.55
CA GLU A 79 6.55 2.71 -66.43
C GLU A 79 6.48 4.05 -65.63
N ARG A 80 7.15 5.09 -66.15
CA ARG A 80 7.45 6.43 -65.56
C ARG A 80 7.25 7.50 -66.69
N PRO A 81 7.34 8.83 -66.43
CA PRO A 81 6.30 9.88 -66.40
C PRO A 81 6.33 10.83 -67.64
N PRO A 82 5.60 11.98 -67.63
CA PRO A 82 6.24 13.30 -67.36
C PRO A 82 5.33 14.27 -66.55
N ALA A 83 5.83 15.00 -65.55
CA ALA A 83 6.45 16.35 -65.57
C ALA A 83 5.51 17.54 -65.90
N ALA A 84 5.13 18.31 -64.86
CA ALA A 84 5.01 19.78 -64.92
C ALA A 84 4.93 20.35 -63.48
N ALA A 85 5.74 21.36 -63.23
CA ALA A 85 5.85 22.08 -61.96
C ALA A 85 4.81 23.21 -61.85
N VAL A 86 4.46 23.59 -60.63
CA VAL A 86 4.62 24.94 -60.01
C VAL A 86 3.77 24.96 -58.74
N GLY A 87 4.34 25.54 -57.69
CA GLY A 87 4.00 25.27 -56.30
C GLY A 87 2.78 25.98 -55.74
N THR A 88 2.38 25.52 -54.55
CA THR A 88 2.00 26.36 -53.41
C THR A 88 2.14 25.49 -52.16
N SER A 89 2.99 25.91 -51.23
CA SER A 89 3.18 25.26 -49.93
C SER A 89 1.86 25.25 -49.15
N VAL A 90 1.27 24.06 -49.00
CA VAL A 90 0.22 23.80 -48.00
C VAL A 90 0.82 22.90 -46.94
N THR A 91 0.91 23.45 -45.72
CA THR A 91 1.44 22.83 -44.51
C THR A 91 0.83 21.45 -44.28
N THR A 92 1.57 20.39 -44.64
CA THR A 92 1.26 19.02 -44.22
C THR A 92 1.56 18.85 -42.74
N ARG A 93 0.57 19.08 -41.88
CA ARG A 93 0.62 18.59 -40.50
C ARG A 93 0.28 17.09 -40.52
N LYS A 94 1.31 16.28 -40.76
CA LYS A 94 1.29 14.83 -40.54
C LYS A 94 0.91 14.55 -39.07
N PRO A 95 -0.16 13.80 -38.77
CA PRO A 95 -0.42 13.35 -37.41
C PRO A 95 0.49 12.14 -37.14
N SER A 96 1.69 12.38 -36.64
CA SER A 96 2.63 11.36 -36.16
C SER A 96 3.69 12.11 -35.37
N ARG A 97 3.81 12.01 -34.05
CA ARG A 97 3.55 10.89 -33.15
C ARG A 97 3.05 11.51 -31.85
N GLU A 98 1.73 11.48 -31.67
CA GLU A 98 1.11 11.59 -30.36
C GLU A 98 1.81 10.53 -29.50
N ALA A 99 2.76 10.96 -28.68
CA ALA A 99 3.35 10.11 -27.67
C ALA A 99 2.16 9.58 -26.87
N ALA A 100 1.94 8.27 -26.93
CA ALA A 100 0.90 7.57 -26.21
C ALA A 100 0.99 7.98 -24.74
N GLN A 101 0.17 8.95 -24.36
CA GLN A 101 -0.04 9.33 -22.98
C GLN A 101 -0.86 8.19 -22.41
N THR A 102 -0.20 7.31 -21.65
CA THR A 102 -0.87 6.30 -20.85
C THR A 102 -1.96 7.03 -20.04
N PRO A 103 -3.24 6.68 -20.20
CA PRO A 103 -4.31 7.44 -19.58
C PRO A 103 -4.10 7.41 -18.06
N ALA A 104 -4.03 8.59 -17.45
CA ALA A 104 -4.00 8.72 -16.00
C ALA A 104 -5.27 8.07 -15.45
N VAL A 105 -5.14 6.88 -14.89
CA VAL A 105 -6.23 6.21 -14.19
C VAL A 105 -6.56 7.12 -13.00
N THR A 106 -7.65 7.86 -13.09
CA THR A 106 -8.19 8.61 -11.96
C THR A 106 -8.70 7.57 -10.95
N LEU A 107 -8.64 7.88 -9.65
CA LEU A 107 -9.24 7.05 -8.60
C LEU A 107 -10.76 7.05 -8.76
N ARG A 108 -11.25 6.24 -9.71
CA ARG A 108 -12.66 6.09 -10.04
C ARG A 108 -13.22 4.92 -9.25
N ALA A 109 -14.31 5.14 -8.54
CA ALA A 109 -15.04 4.07 -7.88
C ALA A 109 -15.35 2.93 -8.86
N GLY A 110 -15.11 1.69 -8.42
CA GLY A 110 -15.24 0.47 -9.20
C GLY A 110 -13.98 0.03 -9.96
N ALA A 111 -12.98 0.91 -10.14
CA ALA A 111 -11.77 0.57 -10.88
C ALA A 111 -10.79 -0.26 -10.02
N ALA A 112 -10.19 -1.28 -10.62
CA ALA A 112 -9.01 -1.93 -10.04
C ALA A 112 -7.75 -1.11 -10.37
N VAL A 113 -6.93 -0.84 -9.37
CA VAL A 113 -5.73 0.01 -9.48
C VAL A 113 -4.55 -0.60 -8.72
N SER A 114 -3.36 -0.12 -9.04
CA SER A 114 -2.19 -0.20 -8.18
C SER A 114 -1.67 1.20 -7.91
N LEU A 115 -1.20 1.45 -6.69
CA LEU A 115 -0.64 2.73 -6.27
C LEU A 115 0.88 2.62 -6.28
N GLU A 116 1.54 3.33 -7.18
CA GLU A 116 3.01 3.37 -7.29
C GLU A 116 3.55 4.62 -6.59
N LEU A 117 4.66 4.51 -5.87
CA LEU A 117 5.34 5.67 -5.29
C LEU A 117 5.86 6.58 -6.41
N ALA A 118 5.58 7.88 -6.33
CA ALA A 118 5.95 8.82 -7.39
C ALA A 118 7.46 9.09 -7.47
N ASP A 119 8.16 9.00 -6.34
CA ASP A 119 9.60 9.20 -6.19
C ASP A 119 10.41 7.89 -6.29
N ALA A 120 9.75 6.73 -6.19
CA ALA A 120 10.36 5.42 -6.32
C ALA A 120 9.63 4.54 -7.35
N PRO A 121 9.87 4.76 -8.66
CA PRO A 121 9.23 3.96 -9.70
C PRO A 121 9.46 2.45 -9.53
N GLY A 122 8.41 1.67 -9.75
CA GLY A 122 8.39 0.23 -9.52
C GLY A 122 8.08 -0.19 -8.08
N TYR A 123 8.07 0.72 -7.11
CA TYR A 123 7.57 0.45 -5.77
C TYR A 123 6.08 0.71 -5.71
N ARG A 124 5.31 -0.34 -5.43
CA ARG A 124 3.84 -0.30 -5.34
C ARG A 124 3.40 -0.58 -3.92
N ILE A 125 2.30 0.03 -3.55
CA ILE A 125 1.61 -0.31 -2.32
C ILE A 125 1.03 -1.71 -2.46
N ARG A 126 1.27 -2.53 -1.45
CA ARG A 126 0.63 -3.82 -1.25
C ARG A 126 0.30 -4.05 0.20
N HIS A 127 -0.52 -5.05 0.45
CA HIS A 127 -0.61 -5.64 1.77
C HIS A 127 0.33 -6.86 1.88
N ARG A 128 0.87 -7.13 3.06
CA ARG A 128 1.53 -8.40 3.41
C ARG A 128 1.41 -8.60 4.91
N ASP A 129 1.07 -9.81 5.35
CA ASP A 129 0.83 -10.09 6.78
C ASP A 129 -0.16 -9.10 7.41
N PHE A 130 -1.17 -8.68 6.63
CA PHE A 130 -2.17 -7.66 6.97
C PHE A 130 -1.61 -6.25 7.26
N ARG A 131 -0.35 -5.96 6.90
CA ARG A 131 0.27 -4.62 6.98
C ARG A 131 0.28 -3.98 5.60
N GLY A 132 -0.09 -2.69 5.53
CA GLY A 132 0.12 -1.87 4.35
C GLY A 132 1.59 -1.48 4.24
N ARG A 133 2.18 -1.70 3.07
CA ARG A 133 3.60 -1.45 2.81
C ARG A 133 3.87 -1.15 1.34
N ALA A 134 5.02 -0.56 1.04
CA ALA A 134 5.53 -0.38 -0.30
C ALA A 134 6.65 -1.37 -0.60
N ASP A 135 6.60 -2.00 -1.77
CA ASP A 135 7.60 -2.95 -2.21
C ASP A 135 7.81 -2.88 -3.72
N ARG A 136 8.97 -3.35 -4.18
CA ARG A 136 9.24 -3.49 -5.61
C ARG A 136 8.36 -4.60 -6.20
N ILE A 137 7.34 -4.22 -6.96
CA ILE A 137 6.40 -5.14 -7.61
C ILE A 137 6.36 -4.80 -9.09
N GLY A 138 6.69 -5.75 -9.95
CA GLY A 138 6.72 -5.60 -11.41
C GLY A 138 6.11 -6.81 -12.13
N PRO A 139 6.14 -6.83 -13.47
CA PRO A 139 5.63 -7.96 -14.26
C PRO A 139 6.27 -9.30 -13.86
N ASP A 140 7.55 -9.30 -13.52
CA ASP A 140 8.32 -10.50 -13.15
C ASP A 140 8.13 -10.93 -11.68
N SER A 141 7.38 -10.16 -10.89
CA SER A 141 7.06 -10.54 -9.50
C SER A 141 6.13 -11.77 -9.47
N SER A 142 6.01 -12.41 -8.30
CA SER A 142 5.08 -13.54 -8.16
C SER A 142 3.62 -13.12 -8.39
N ALA A 143 2.76 -14.05 -8.79
CA ALA A 143 1.33 -13.76 -8.95
C ALA A 143 0.68 -13.29 -7.65
N LEU A 144 1.13 -13.83 -6.50
CA LEU A 144 0.67 -13.41 -5.18
C LEU A 144 1.08 -11.95 -4.88
N ASP A 145 2.33 -11.59 -5.14
CA ASP A 145 2.82 -10.23 -4.94
C ASP A 145 2.05 -9.20 -5.77
N ARG A 146 1.71 -9.54 -7.03
CA ARG A 146 0.89 -8.69 -7.89
C ARG A 146 -0.55 -8.59 -7.38
N ALA A 147 -1.13 -9.70 -6.91
CA ALA A 147 -2.46 -9.72 -6.34
C ALA A 147 -2.57 -8.89 -5.05
N ASP A 148 -1.55 -8.95 -4.19
CA ASP A 148 -1.46 -8.16 -2.96
C ASP A 148 -1.32 -6.64 -3.22
N ALA A 149 -0.81 -6.26 -4.39
CA ALA A 149 -0.65 -4.88 -4.84
C ALA A 149 -1.86 -4.33 -5.63
N ARG A 150 -2.96 -5.09 -5.69
CA ARG A 150 -4.15 -4.77 -6.48
C ARG A 150 -5.32 -4.41 -5.58
N PHE A 151 -5.85 -3.20 -5.74
CA PHE A 151 -6.97 -2.69 -4.96
C PHE A 151 -8.14 -2.30 -5.86
N VAL A 152 -9.36 -2.63 -5.47
CA VAL A 152 -10.58 -2.07 -6.04
C VAL A 152 -10.88 -0.77 -5.31
N VAL A 153 -10.92 0.34 -6.03
CA VAL A 153 -11.34 1.64 -5.48
C VAL A 153 -12.85 1.58 -5.25
N ARG A 154 -13.29 1.82 -4.02
CA ARG A 154 -14.70 1.98 -3.67
C ARG A 154 -15.00 3.45 -3.35
N PRO A 155 -16.27 3.89 -3.47
CA PRO A 155 -16.69 5.10 -2.79
C PRO A 155 -16.27 5.02 -1.32
N GLY A 156 -15.83 6.13 -0.73
CA GLY A 156 -15.41 6.15 0.66
C GLY A 156 -16.53 5.63 1.56
N LEU A 157 -16.19 4.70 2.46
CA LEU A 157 -17.17 4.06 3.33
C LEU A 157 -17.86 5.05 4.28
N ALA A 158 -17.14 6.12 4.69
CA ALA A 158 -17.69 7.19 5.51
C ALA A 158 -18.15 8.42 4.71
N ASP A 159 -17.63 8.60 3.49
CA ASP A 159 -17.87 9.78 2.65
C ASP A 159 -17.68 9.42 1.17
N SER A 160 -18.75 9.52 0.38
CA SER A 160 -18.74 9.20 -1.05
C SER A 160 -17.91 10.15 -1.91
N GLY A 161 -17.54 11.33 -1.40
CA GLY A 161 -16.60 12.25 -2.05
C GLY A 161 -15.13 11.83 -1.91
N CYS A 162 -14.85 10.89 -1.03
CA CYS A 162 -13.54 10.29 -0.80
C CYS A 162 -13.54 8.82 -1.28
N VAL A 163 -12.45 8.08 -1.04
CA VAL A 163 -12.29 6.70 -1.52
C VAL A 163 -11.90 5.73 -0.40
N SER A 164 -12.23 4.47 -0.60
CA SER A 164 -11.75 3.34 0.22
C SER A 164 -11.12 2.29 -0.69
N PHE A 165 -10.03 1.67 -0.24
CA PHE A 165 -9.27 0.71 -1.05
C PHE A 165 -9.55 -0.72 -0.57
N GLU A 166 -10.32 -1.48 -1.34
CA GLU A 166 -10.60 -2.88 -1.07
C GLU A 166 -9.52 -3.77 -1.72
N ALA A 167 -8.95 -4.74 -1.00
CA ALA A 167 -7.99 -5.66 -1.61
C ALA A 167 -8.69 -6.58 -2.62
N SER A 168 -8.19 -6.64 -3.86
CA SER A 168 -8.86 -7.43 -4.92
C SER A 168 -8.82 -8.94 -4.65
N ASN A 169 -7.78 -9.41 -3.96
CA ASN A 169 -7.62 -10.82 -3.59
C ASN A 169 -8.25 -11.18 -2.23
N TYR A 170 -8.73 -10.19 -1.46
CA TYR A 170 -9.47 -10.39 -0.23
C TYR A 170 -10.72 -9.51 -0.18
N PRO A 171 -11.80 -9.89 -0.92
CA PRO A 171 -13.05 -9.14 -0.90
C PRO A 171 -13.59 -8.94 0.52
N GLY A 172 -14.13 -7.75 0.78
CA GLY A 172 -14.59 -7.32 2.10
C GLY A 172 -13.48 -6.85 3.04
N ARG A 173 -12.21 -6.84 2.61
CA ARG A 173 -11.09 -6.26 3.38
C ARG A 173 -10.61 -4.96 2.76
N PHE A 174 -10.37 -3.98 3.62
CA PHE A 174 -10.00 -2.63 3.21
C PHE A 174 -8.68 -2.19 3.85
N LEU A 175 -7.93 -1.38 3.11
CA LEU A 175 -6.88 -0.59 3.73
C LEU A 175 -7.53 0.38 4.71
N ARG A 176 -7.07 0.36 5.95
CA ARG A 176 -7.49 1.28 6.99
C ARG A 176 -6.33 1.64 7.89
N HIS A 177 -6.43 2.77 8.57
CA HIS A 177 -5.50 3.08 9.65
C HIS A 177 -5.96 2.48 10.99
N ARG A 178 -5.00 2.09 11.83
CA ARG A 178 -5.17 1.83 13.26
C ARG A 178 -3.85 2.09 13.95
N ASP A 179 -3.88 2.83 15.05
CA ASP A 179 -2.67 3.31 15.73
C ASP A 179 -1.73 4.04 14.75
N PHE A 180 -2.32 4.79 13.81
CA PHE A 180 -1.64 5.46 12.69
C PHE A 180 -0.82 4.56 11.76
N ARG A 181 -1.00 3.24 11.81
CA ARG A 181 -0.40 2.29 10.86
C ARG A 181 -1.45 1.80 9.89
N ILE A 182 -1.06 1.60 8.64
CA ILE A 182 -1.96 1.10 7.61
C ILE A 182 -1.98 -0.42 7.65
N ARG A 183 -3.19 -0.97 7.57
CA ARG A 183 -3.47 -2.39 7.69
C ARG A 183 -4.55 -2.81 6.71
N LEU A 184 -4.56 -4.10 6.39
CA LEU A 184 -5.66 -4.73 5.68
C LEU A 184 -6.52 -5.51 6.68
N ASP A 185 -7.70 -4.99 7.01
CA ASP A 185 -8.63 -5.63 7.94
C ASP A 185 -10.01 -5.80 7.29
N SER A 186 -10.78 -6.77 7.79
CA SER A 186 -12.16 -7.02 7.33
C SER A 186 -13.09 -5.91 7.78
N ALA A 187 -13.97 -5.45 6.89
CA ALA A 187 -15.02 -4.50 7.24
C ALA A 187 -15.97 -5.09 8.29
N ASP A 188 -16.13 -4.37 9.40
CA ASP A 188 -16.99 -4.77 10.52
C ASP A 188 -18.32 -3.98 10.57
N ARG A 189 -18.55 -3.12 9.55
CA ARG A 189 -19.72 -2.23 9.43
C ARG A 189 -19.88 -1.24 10.57
N THR A 190 -18.80 -0.94 11.29
CA THR A 190 -18.80 0.12 12.29
C THR A 190 -18.45 1.46 11.65
N ARG A 191 -19.06 2.53 12.16
CA ARG A 191 -18.72 3.90 11.74
C ARG A 191 -17.24 4.25 11.93
N LEU A 192 -16.59 3.64 12.94
CA LEU A 192 -15.16 3.84 13.18
C LEU A 192 -14.34 3.21 12.06
N PHE A 193 -14.62 1.96 11.69
CA PHE A 193 -13.97 1.31 10.56
C PHE A 193 -14.14 2.12 9.27
N ASP A 194 -15.38 2.54 8.98
CA ASP A 194 -15.69 3.30 7.77
C ASP A 194 -14.86 4.58 7.69
N ARG A 195 -14.74 5.29 8.82
CA ARG A 195 -13.91 6.51 8.93
C ARG A 195 -12.42 6.22 8.79
N ASP A 196 -11.94 5.14 9.40
CA ASP A 196 -10.53 4.74 9.37
C ASP A 196 -10.07 4.22 8.00
N ALA A 197 -11.01 3.71 7.21
CA ALA A 197 -10.79 3.16 5.87
C ALA A 197 -11.11 4.15 4.75
N THR A 198 -11.44 5.41 5.05
CA THR A 198 -11.75 6.44 4.06
C THR A 198 -10.60 7.44 3.93
N PHE A 199 -10.14 7.62 2.69
CA PHE A 199 -9.05 8.53 2.33
C PHE A 199 -9.52 9.50 1.24
N CYS A 200 -9.19 10.78 1.39
CA CYS A 200 -9.57 11.82 0.45
C CYS A 200 -8.35 12.14 -0.45
N PRO A 201 -8.41 11.83 -1.76
CA PRO A 201 -7.33 12.12 -2.67
C PRO A 201 -7.17 13.61 -2.88
N GLU A 202 -5.94 14.10 -2.80
CA GLU A 202 -5.58 15.48 -3.06
C GLU A 202 -4.54 15.53 -4.17
N THR A 203 -4.89 16.16 -5.28
CA THR A 203 -3.99 16.32 -6.42
C THR A 203 -3.14 17.56 -6.29
N ARG A 204 -1.87 17.46 -6.67
CA ARG A 204 -1.06 18.63 -7.00
C ARG A 204 -1.31 19.08 -8.44
N SER A 205 -0.88 20.31 -8.74
CA SER A 205 -0.89 20.89 -10.09
C SER A 205 -0.09 20.10 -11.15
N ARG A 206 0.70 19.09 -10.75
CA ARG A 206 1.26 18.09 -11.67
C ARG A 206 0.20 17.00 -11.91
N ALA A 207 -0.26 16.89 -13.15
CA ALA A 207 -1.25 15.91 -13.55
C ALA A 207 -0.80 14.47 -13.20
N GLY A 208 -1.67 13.72 -12.52
CA GLY A 208 -1.52 12.27 -12.33
C GLY A 208 -0.88 11.80 -11.03
N VAL A 209 -0.50 12.71 -10.12
CA VAL A 209 -0.02 12.37 -8.76
C VAL A 209 -1.05 12.76 -7.71
N VAL A 210 -1.26 11.89 -6.73
CA VAL A 210 -2.19 12.09 -5.62
C VAL A 210 -1.50 11.90 -4.28
N ALA A 211 -1.81 12.75 -3.31
CA ALA A 211 -1.59 12.48 -1.89
C ALA A 211 -2.92 11.96 -1.30
N LEU A 212 -2.85 11.04 -0.34
CA LEU A 212 -4.04 10.45 0.27
C LEU A 212 -4.19 10.96 1.70
N ARG A 213 -5.08 11.93 1.91
CA ARG A 213 -5.39 12.46 3.24
C ARG A 213 -6.34 11.52 3.97
N SER A 214 -6.19 11.35 5.28
CA SER A 214 -7.20 10.64 6.08
C SER A 214 -8.50 11.46 6.18
N HIS A 215 -9.65 10.80 6.10
CA HIS A 215 -10.94 11.45 6.27
C HIS A 215 -11.16 11.92 7.72
N ASN A 216 -10.90 11.05 8.71
CA ASN A 216 -11.13 11.36 10.12
C ASN A 216 -9.93 11.99 10.86
N TYR A 217 -8.76 12.08 10.21
CA TYR A 217 -7.60 12.87 10.68
C TYR A 217 -7.12 13.80 9.55
N PRO A 218 -7.78 14.94 9.32
CA PRO A 218 -7.50 15.81 8.16
C PRO A 218 -6.10 16.47 8.16
N ASP A 219 -5.39 16.49 9.29
CA ASP A 219 -4.01 16.93 9.38
C ASP A 219 -3.00 15.85 8.94
N ARG A 220 -3.46 14.63 8.61
CA ARG A 220 -2.62 13.47 8.34
C ARG A 220 -2.81 12.87 6.97
N PHE A 221 -1.70 12.42 6.41
CA PHE A 221 -1.64 11.79 5.10
C PHE A 221 -0.99 10.41 5.17
N LEU A 222 -1.34 9.59 4.18
CA LEU A 222 -0.64 8.35 3.90
C LEU A 222 0.81 8.65 3.57
N THR A 223 1.73 8.11 4.36
CA THR A 223 3.16 8.22 4.14
C THR A 223 3.84 6.87 4.22
N GLU A 224 4.92 6.74 3.46
CA GLU A 224 5.83 5.61 3.51
C GLU A 224 7.04 5.95 4.41
N ASP A 225 7.38 5.05 5.33
CA ASP A 225 8.63 5.06 6.11
C ASP A 225 9.21 3.65 6.13
N ARG A 226 10.42 3.48 5.59
CA ARG A 226 11.17 2.20 5.61
C ARG A 226 10.30 1.00 5.21
N SER A 227 9.63 1.14 4.08
CA SER A 227 8.66 0.22 3.47
C SER A 227 7.29 0.15 4.13
N LEU A 228 7.07 0.64 5.34
CA LEU A 228 5.76 0.58 5.99
C LEU A 228 4.92 1.81 5.66
N LEU A 229 3.61 1.59 5.53
CA LEU A 229 2.67 2.69 5.39
C LEU A 229 2.05 3.10 6.73
N GLY A 230 1.93 4.40 6.93
CA GLY A 230 1.32 5.01 8.10
C GLY A 230 0.60 6.31 7.79
N LEU A 231 0.00 6.90 8.84
CA LEU A 231 -0.55 8.25 8.83
C LEU A 231 0.34 9.18 9.63
N THR A 232 0.96 10.15 8.96
CA THR A 232 1.78 11.18 9.62
C THR A 232 1.21 12.57 9.37
N PRO A 233 1.43 13.53 10.30
CA PRO A 233 1.07 14.92 10.07
C PRO A 233 1.84 15.44 8.86
N ALA A 234 1.12 15.95 7.86
CA ALA A 234 1.71 16.42 6.62
C ALA A 234 0.74 17.37 5.91
N THR A 235 1.22 17.97 4.83
CA THR A 235 0.35 18.63 3.86
C THR A 235 0.37 17.82 2.56
N THR A 236 -0.50 18.16 1.61
CA THR A 236 -0.37 17.66 0.23
C THR A 236 1.07 17.86 -0.27
N GLY A 237 1.78 18.91 0.19
CA GLY A 237 3.22 19.24 0.09
C GLY A 237 4.18 18.11 0.28
N THR A 238 4.06 17.52 1.45
CA THR A 238 5.12 16.79 2.12
C THR A 238 4.74 15.33 2.31
N ALA A 239 3.47 14.99 2.08
CA ALA A 239 3.00 13.62 2.04
C ALA A 239 3.63 12.83 0.88
N THR A 240 3.74 11.52 1.06
CA THR A 240 4.09 10.59 -0.01
C THR A 240 3.10 10.73 -1.16
N GLN A 241 3.64 10.87 -2.36
CA GLN A 241 2.86 11.03 -3.59
C GLN A 241 2.72 9.68 -4.29
N PHE A 242 1.52 9.40 -4.77
CA PHE A 242 1.21 8.16 -5.48
C PHE A 242 0.82 8.46 -6.92
N VAL A 243 1.37 7.66 -7.84
CA VAL A 243 0.91 7.57 -9.22
C VAL A 243 -0.04 6.39 -9.30
N VAL A 244 -1.27 6.65 -9.75
CA VAL A 244 -2.26 5.60 -9.96
C VAL A 244 -1.94 4.87 -11.26
N ARG A 245 -1.75 3.55 -11.19
CA ARG A 245 -1.42 2.69 -12.31
C ARG A 245 -2.51 1.65 -12.55
N PRO A 246 -2.61 1.13 -13.78
CA PRO A 246 -3.25 -0.16 -14.00
C PRO A 246 -2.60 -1.23 -13.10
N PRO A 247 -3.39 -2.20 -12.60
CA PRO A 247 -2.84 -3.33 -11.87
C PRO A 247 -2.00 -4.21 -12.81
N LEU A 248 -0.98 -4.86 -12.23
CA LEU A 248 -0.07 -5.79 -12.91
C LEU A 248 -0.63 -7.21 -12.96
#